data_AF-A0A6J7Q4C2-F1
#
_entry.id   AF-A0A6J7Q4C2-F1
#
_cell.length_a   1.000
_cell.length_b   1.000
_cell.length_c   1.000
_cell.angle_alpha   90.00
_cell.angle_beta   90.00
_cell.angle_gamma   90.00
#
_symmetry.space_group_name_H-M   'P 1'
#
loop_
_entity.id
_entity.type
_entity.pdbx_description
1 polymer ?
#
loop_
_entity_poly.entity_id
_entity_poly.type
_entity_poly.pdbx_seq_one_letter_code
_entity_poly.pdbx_strand_id
1 'polypeptide(L)' 'MLVSMTVDDVVVAHRPATDSRPDVGAVYLGYGAAHGFTMVAGATAGPHRVCVDAIDDASGSPGTLGCVDRDVL' A
#
# COMPACT_ATOMS: atom_id res chain seq x y z
N MET A 1 -1.39 5.50 -9.43
CA MET A 1 -1.93 4.55 -8.45
C MET A 1 -1.78 5.15 -7.07
N LEU A 2 -2.84 5.13 -6.28
CA LEU A 2 -2.79 5.46 -4.86
C LEU A 2 -2.64 4.18 -4.04
N VAL A 3 -1.96 4.24 -2.91
CA VAL A 3 -1.89 3.16 -1.94
C VAL A 3 -2.51 3.65 -0.65
N SER A 4 -3.38 2.83 -0.07
CA SER A 4 -4.00 3.07 1.23
C SER A 4 -3.44 2.10 2.25
N MET A 5 -3.12 2.60 3.44
CA MET A 5 -2.81 1.77 4.60
C MET A 5 -3.95 1.87 5.59
N THR A 6 -4.43 0.72 6.06
CA THR A 6 -5.36 0.64 7.18
C THR A 6 -4.69 0.05 8.40
N VAL A 7 -5.13 0.50 9.58
CA VAL A 7 -4.85 -0.10 10.89
C VAL A 7 -6.20 -0.37 11.52
N ASP A 8 -6.49 -1.64 11.82
CA ASP A 8 -7.77 -2.10 12.37
C ASP A 8 -8.97 -1.59 11.55
N ASP A 9 -8.88 -1.79 10.23
CA ASP A 9 -9.86 -1.38 9.21
C ASP A 9 -10.05 0.14 9.06
N VAL A 10 -9.28 0.96 9.79
CA VAL A 10 -9.29 2.42 9.67
C VAL A 10 -8.16 2.87 8.74
N VAL A 11 -8.49 3.64 7.71
CA VAL A 11 -7.48 4.26 6.85
C VAL A 11 -6.68 5.29 7.64
N VAL A 12 -5.37 5.06 7.76
CA VAL A 12 -4.46 5.94 8.51
C VAL A 12 -3.51 6.72 7.60
N ALA A 13 -3.30 6.26 6.37
CA ALA A 13 -2.43 6.93 5.42
C ALA A 13 -2.81 6.61 3.97
N HIS A 14 -2.53 7.57 3.09
CA HIS A 14 -2.49 7.38 1.65
C HIS A 14 -1.13 7.83 1.11
N ARG A 15 -0.64 7.15 0.06
CA ARG A 15 0.56 7.59 -0.67
C ARG A 15 0.49 7.22 -2.14
N PRO A 16 0.91 8.10 -3.06
CA PRO A 16 1.16 7.70 -4.44
C PRO A 16 2.24 6.60 -4.51
N ALA A 17 2.04 5.59 -5.35
CA ALA A 17 3.04 4.55 -5.60
C ALA A 17 4.05 4.99 -6.67
N THR A 18 4.90 5.98 -6.38
CA THR A 18 5.82 6.54 -7.37
C THR A 18 7.26 6.05 -7.25
N ASP A 19 7.58 5.24 -6.23
CA ASP A 19 8.94 4.72 -6.06
C ASP A 19 9.25 3.68 -7.16
N SER A 20 10.53 3.47 -7.45
CA SER A 20 10.94 2.60 -8.56
C SER A 20 10.84 1.12 -8.19
N ARG A 21 10.12 0.36 -9.02
CA ARG A 21 10.03 -1.11 -9.05
C ARG A 21 10.26 -1.58 -10.49
N PRO A 22 11.52 -1.61 -10.97
CA PRO A 22 11.83 -1.97 -12.36
C PRO A 22 11.48 -3.43 -12.66
N ASP A 23 11.47 -4.30 -11.65
CA ASP A 23 10.97 -5.67 -11.74
C ASP A 23 9.49 -5.73 -12.13
N VAL A 24 8.66 -4.86 -11.54
CA VAL A 24 7.24 -4.71 -11.92
C VAL A 24 7.13 -4.11 -13.31
N GLY A 25 7.88 -3.04 -13.60
CA GLY A 25 7.87 -2.40 -14.91
C GLY A 25 8.30 -3.33 -16.06
N ALA A 26 9.20 -4.28 -15.80
CA ALA A 26 9.65 -5.27 -16.79
C ALA A 26 8.57 -6.31 -17.13
N VAL A 27 7.70 -6.64 -16.19
CA VAL A 27 6.55 -7.56 -16.39
C VAL A 27 5.36 -6.80 -17.00
N TYR A 28 5.10 -5.59 -16.53
CA TYR A 28 3.96 -4.76 -16.91
C TYR A 28 4.41 -3.54 -17.74
N LEU A 29 4.96 -3.82 -18.92
CA LEU A 29 5.66 -2.84 -19.77
C LEU A 29 4.86 -1.54 -20.06
N GLY A 30 3.54 -1.64 -20.21
CA GLY A 30 2.67 -0.49 -20.52
C GLY A 30 2.47 0.49 -19.36
N TYR A 31 2.79 0.08 -18.12
CA TYR A 31 2.56 0.88 -16.92
C TYR A 31 3.85 1.49 -16.34
N GLY A 32 5.01 0.94 -16.71
CA GLY A 32 6.32 1.46 -16.27
C GLY A 32 6.67 1.09 -14.81
N ALA A 33 7.84 1.54 -14.36
CA ALA A 33 8.42 1.10 -13.07
C ALA A 33 7.91 1.88 -11.85
N ALA A 34 7.13 2.95 -12.01
CA ALA A 34 6.65 3.80 -10.92
C ALA A 34 5.44 3.16 -10.23
N HIS A 35 5.70 2.09 -9.46
CA HIS A 35 4.71 1.29 -8.73
C HIS A 35 5.17 0.89 -7.32
N GLY A 36 6.36 1.32 -6.92
CA GLY A 36 6.88 1.12 -5.57
C GLY A 36 6.30 2.13 -4.58
N PHE A 37 6.27 1.73 -3.32
CA PHE A 37 5.92 2.62 -2.23
C PHE A 37 6.63 2.22 -0.94
N THR A 38 6.82 3.21 -0.07
CA THR A 38 7.23 3.05 1.33
C THR A 38 6.33 3.96 2.15
N MET A 39 5.70 3.42 3.19
CA MET A 39 4.81 4.17 4.07
C MET A 39 5.13 3.80 5.52
N VAL A 40 4.90 4.76 6.41
CA VAL A 40 5.01 4.58 7.86
C VAL A 40 3.76 5.19 8.47
N ALA A 41 3.13 4.46 9.38
CA ALA A 41 2.05 4.96 10.22
C ALA A 41 2.41 4.75 11.68
N GLY A 42 2.08 5.73 12.52
CA GLY A 42 2.12 5.54 13.97
C GLY A 42 0.92 4.70 14.40
N ALA A 43 1.14 3.85 15.40
CA ALA A 43 0.08 3.11 16.09
C ALA A 43 0.36 3.11 17.59
N THR A 44 -0.67 2.93 18.40
CA THR A 44 -0.55 2.77 19.84
C THR A 44 0.10 1.43 20.17
N ALA A 45 0.58 1.26 21.41
CA ALA A 45 1.05 -0.04 21.87
C ALA A 45 -0.11 -1.06 21.89
N GLY A 46 0.16 -2.29 21.45
CA GLY A 46 -0.81 -3.37 21.37
C GLY A 46 -0.87 -4.07 20.00
N PRO A 47 -1.73 -5.08 19.86
CA PRO A 47 -1.94 -5.80 18.62
C PRO A 47 -2.74 -4.97 17.62
N HIS A 48 -2.27 -4.93 16.37
CA HIS A 48 -2.90 -4.22 15.27
C HIS A 48 -2.89 -5.05 14.00
N ARG A 49 -3.99 -5.03 13.24
CA ARG A 49 -4.02 -5.53 11.86
C ARG A 49 -3.71 -4.40 10.91
N VAL A 50 -2.62 -4.54 10.15
CA VAL A 50 -2.21 -3.57 9.13
C VAL A 50 -2.48 -4.15 7.75
N CYS A 51 -3.33 -3.49 6.94
CA CYS A 51 -3.56 -3.87 5.55
C CYS A 51 -3.09 -2.77 4.59
N VAL A 52 -2.74 -3.19 3.38
CA VAL A 52 -2.35 -2.30 2.29
C VAL A 52 -3.16 -2.61 1.05
N ASP A 53 -3.84 -1.59 0.52
CA ASP A 53 -4.63 -1.66 -0.71
C ASP A 53 -4.02 -0.76 -1.79
N ALA A 54 -3.92 -1.27 -3.02
CA ALA A 54 -3.60 -0.49 -4.20
C ALA A 54 -4.89 -0.05 -4.89
N ILE A 55 -5.01 1.24 -5.19
CA ILE A 55 -6.16 1.83 -5.87
C ILE A 55 -5.74 2.18 -7.29
N ASP A 56 -6.35 1.47 -8.24
CA ASP A 56 -6.13 1.66 -9.66
C ASP A 56 -6.67 3.03 -10.11
N ASP A 57 -5.89 3.77 -10.91
CA ASP A 57 -6.24 5.14 -11.30
C ASP A 57 -7.42 5.20 -12.28
N ALA A 58 -7.63 4.14 -13.07
CA ALA A 58 -8.66 4.11 -14.12
C ALA A 58 -10.04 3.77 -13.54
N SER A 59 -10.10 2.76 -12.68
CA SER A 59 -11.33 2.25 -12.08
C SER A 59 -11.64 2.85 -10.70
N GLY A 60 -10.65 3.41 -10.02
CA GLY A 60 -10.76 3.86 -8.63
C GLY A 60 -11.01 2.73 -7.63
N SER A 61 -10.96 1.47 -8.06
CA SER A 61 -11.28 0.32 -7.23
C SER A 61 -10.05 -0.14 -6.44
N PRO A 62 -10.20 -0.43 -5.13
CA PRO A 62 -9.11 -0.97 -4.33
C PRO A 62 -8.90 -2.46 -4.60
N GLY A 63 -7.64 -2.86 -4.69
CA GLY A 63 -7.19 -4.25 -4.66
C GLY A 63 -6.21 -4.47 -3.50
N THR A 64 -6.52 -5.40 -2.61
CA THR A 64 -5.69 -5.68 -1.43
C THR A 64 -4.38 -6.36 -1.85
N LEU A 65 -3.26 -5.72 -1.48
CA LEU A 65 -1.92 -6.27 -1.65
C LEU A 65 -1.58 -7.26 -0.54
N GLY A 66 -2.08 -7.01 0.67
CA GLY A 66 -1.95 -7.92 1.78
C GLY A 66 -2.27 -7.29 3.13
N CYS A 67 -2.39 -8.15 4.13
CA CYS A 67 -2.55 -7.78 5.53
C CYS A 67 -1.52 -8.51 6.39
N VAL A 68 -1.09 -7.87 7.47
CA VAL A 68 -0.22 -8.47 8.50
C VAL A 68 -0.68 -8.06 9.88
N ASP A 69 -0.61 -8.99 10.82
CA ASP A 69 -0.84 -8.69 12.23
C ASP A 69 0.51 -8.33 12.89
N ARG A 70 0.51 -7.25 13.68
CA ARG A 70 1.71 -6.67 14.31
C ARG A 70 1.41 -6.21 15.72
N ASP A 71 2.29 -6.60 16.64
CA ASP A 71 2.31 -6.06 18.00
C ASP A 71 3.25 -4.87 18.06
N VAL A 72 2.74 -3.73 18.50
CA VAL A 72 3.54 -2.52 18.76
C VAL A 72 3.88 -2.48 20.24
N LEU A 73 5.18 -2.39 20.55
CA LEU A 73 5.74 -2.41 21.91
C LEU A 73 5.77 -1.02 22.55
#